data_AF-A0A845M5N0-F1
#
_entry.id   AF-A0A845M5N0-F1
#
_cell.length_a   1.000
_cell.length_b   1.000
_cell.length_c   1.000
_cell.angle_alpha   90.00
_cell.angle_beta   90.00
_cell.angle_gamma   90.00
#
_symmetry.space_group_name_H-M   'P 1'
#
loop_
_entity.id
_entity.type
_entity.pdbx_description
1 polymer ?
#
loop_
_entity_poly.entity_id
_entity_poly.type
_entity_poly.pdbx_seq_one_letter_code
_entity_poly.pdbx_strand_id
1 'polypeptide(L)'
;MENAQFDLSWIDYAIVAVYFMGIIAHGIYVSKKMKGGSESYFLAGRSLPWYLIGFSLFASNMSGSSFVGLMGGAYGNGVSIFNYEWTASLVLILFAIFILPSFLRAKISTVPMFLEERYDVRSRRAFSLFTILAIMFIDTAGALYAGGLVISSVTGYLNLWTAVAVLALVAGIYTILGGLSAVVVTDTVQAILLIVAAAALFWLGLNEIGGWQQLFVDIPERKQHLFLAADDDFLPWTGLWGVILLGFYYWTINQFVVQRTLGAKDLKEGQVGALFAGFLKLPNIFLMVLPGLIALKLYPDLSTPDLAFPTLAFELMPIGVRGLIMAALIAAIMSSLDSALNSAATLVVKDFIEPIWKVKEKRQVWLGRVVTGIVMVFGAVYAPSISSFESLFSYFQSSLSYIIPTIVVVYILGLFVPWLNGTGAFWAIVVGLVVGIPLFILKEVTSVWADWGLPEIHYTVMSSIMMFIGIVVHFGLSALTRQDTDEDTRNLVWSREESAKVFTKWEKPLWKDRTLWAGFLTVATVGFVIWFA
;
A
#
# COMPACT_ATOMS: atom_id res chain seq x y z
N MET A 1 -14.72 29.24 -6.62
CA MET A 1 -14.27 27.97 -6.01
C MET A 1 -12.81 28.16 -5.69
N GLU A 2 -12.53 28.74 -4.53
CA GLU A 2 -11.16 29.03 -4.09
C GLU A 2 -10.51 27.72 -3.67
N ASN A 3 -9.33 27.43 -4.22
CA ASN A 3 -8.44 26.43 -3.65
C ASN A 3 -8.13 26.88 -2.22
N ALA A 4 -8.15 25.98 -1.23
CA ALA A 4 -7.62 26.31 0.08
C ALA A 4 -6.16 26.80 -0.10
N GLN A 5 -5.94 28.09 0.13
CA GLN A 5 -4.64 28.75 0.02
C GLN A 5 -4.13 28.99 1.43
N PHE A 6 -2.99 28.42 1.77
CA PHE A 6 -2.41 28.53 3.09
C PHE A 6 -1.21 29.47 3.08
N ASP A 7 -1.29 30.56 3.84
CA ASP A 7 -0.15 31.45 4.05
C ASP A 7 0.85 30.81 5.04
N LEU A 8 2.01 30.41 4.52
CA LEU A 8 3.12 29.95 5.36
C LEU A 8 3.97 31.13 5.84
N SER A 9 4.40 31.04 7.10
CA SER A 9 5.38 31.97 7.64
C SER A 9 6.75 31.69 7.03
N TRP A 10 7.62 32.71 7.00
CA TRP A 10 9.04 32.53 6.64
C TRP A 10 9.74 31.48 7.52
N ILE A 11 9.27 31.31 8.78
CA ILE A 11 9.75 30.28 9.72
C ILE A 11 9.44 28.88 9.19
N ASP A 12 8.26 28.67 8.60
CA ASP A 12 7.87 27.38 8.03
C ASP A 12 8.77 27.01 6.85
N TYR A 13 9.00 27.95 5.93
CA TYR A 13 9.93 27.75 4.81
C TYR A 13 11.37 27.48 5.27
N ALA A 14 11.84 28.19 6.30
CA ALA A 14 13.17 27.95 6.88
C ALA A 14 13.28 26.54 7.48
N ILE A 15 12.24 26.06 8.16
CA ILE A 15 12.19 24.70 8.72
C ILE A 15 12.19 23.66 7.61
N VAL A 16 11.41 23.85 6.53
CA VAL A 16 11.43 22.97 5.36
C VAL A 16 12.84 22.88 4.78
N ALA A 17 13.52 24.00 4.58
CA ALA A 17 14.88 24.04 4.05
C ALA A 17 15.87 23.32 4.99
N VAL A 18 15.83 23.61 6.29
CA VAL A 18 16.69 22.97 7.30
C VAL A 18 16.45 21.46 7.36
N TYR A 19 15.19 21.03 7.28
CA TYR A 19 14.82 19.62 7.26
C TYR A 19 15.41 18.89 6.06
N PHE A 20 15.24 19.42 4.84
CA PHE A 20 15.82 18.80 3.64
C PHE A 20 17.36 18.81 3.68
N MET A 21 17.99 19.90 4.14
CA MET A 21 19.44 19.95 4.33
C MET A 21 19.91 18.88 5.34
N GLY A 22 19.20 18.72 6.45
CA GLY A 22 19.49 17.72 7.47
C GLY A 22 19.37 16.28 6.95
N ILE A 23 18.29 15.98 6.22
CA ILE A 23 18.09 14.68 5.58
C ILE A 23 19.20 14.36 4.58
N ILE A 24 19.53 15.31 3.70
CA ILE A 24 20.58 15.13 2.69
C ILE A 24 21.94 14.90 3.38
N ALA A 25 22.28 15.73 4.38
CA ALA A 25 23.53 15.60 5.12
C ALA A 25 23.63 14.24 5.84
N HIS A 26 22.54 13.81 6.48
CA HIS A 26 22.46 12.52 7.15
C HIS A 26 22.58 11.35 6.17
N GLY A 27 21.88 11.41 5.03
CA GLY A 27 21.97 10.41 3.96
C GLY A 27 23.39 10.26 3.41
N ILE A 28 24.09 11.37 3.15
CA ILE A 28 25.51 11.35 2.73
C ILE A 28 26.41 10.75 3.81
N TYR A 29 26.20 11.10 5.08
CA TYR A 29 26.99 10.59 6.19
C TYR A 29 26.84 9.06 6.35
N VAL A 30 25.61 8.55 6.29
CA VAL A 30 25.33 7.10 6.39
C VAL A 30 25.86 6.36 5.16
N SER A 31 25.65 6.89 3.95
CA SER A 31 26.17 6.31 2.70
C SER A 31 27.70 6.15 2.72
N LYS A 32 28.44 7.10 3.30
CA LYS A 32 29.90 6.98 3.47
C LYS A 32 30.33 5.92 4.49
N LYS A 33 29.47 5.55 5.45
CA LYS A 33 29.75 4.52 6.46
C LYS A 33 29.31 3.12 6.03
N MET A 34 28.33 2.98 5.15
CA MET A 34 27.85 1.68 4.67
C MET A 34 28.75 1.13 3.56
N LYS A 35 29.73 0.31 3.92
CA LYS A 35 30.49 -0.56 3.00
C LYS A 35 29.99 -2.01 3.17
N GLY A 36 29.02 -2.45 2.37
CA GLY A 36 28.48 -3.81 2.42
C GLY A 36 27.92 -4.27 1.07
N GLY A 37 27.99 -5.57 0.79
CA GLY A 37 27.48 -6.17 -0.45
C GLY A 37 25.94 -6.14 -0.57
N SER A 38 25.41 -6.48 -1.74
CA SER A 38 23.98 -6.37 -2.09
C SER A 38 23.02 -7.09 -1.13
N GLU A 39 23.41 -8.20 -0.52
CA GLU A 39 22.55 -8.97 0.40
C GLU A 39 22.35 -8.28 1.77
N SER A 40 23.39 -7.62 2.29
CA SER A 40 23.30 -6.81 3.52
C SER A 40 22.38 -5.60 3.35
N TYR A 41 22.11 -5.25 2.10
CA TYR A 41 21.44 -4.04 1.72
C TYR A 41 19.94 -4.23 1.47
N PHE A 42 19.58 -5.26 0.69
CA PHE A 42 18.18 -5.57 0.39
C PHE A 42 17.47 -6.31 1.53
N LEU A 43 18.19 -7.11 2.32
CA LEU A 43 17.58 -7.99 3.34
C LEU A 43 18.08 -7.72 4.76
N ALA A 44 18.87 -6.66 4.97
CA ALA A 44 19.57 -6.41 6.25
C ALA A 44 20.33 -7.66 6.76
N GLY A 45 20.83 -8.49 5.83
CA GLY A 45 21.50 -9.74 6.15
C GLY A 45 20.64 -10.77 6.88
N ARG A 46 19.30 -10.72 6.75
CA ARG A 46 18.34 -11.58 7.47
C ARG A 46 18.59 -11.61 8.97
N SER A 47 18.63 -10.41 9.57
CA SER A 47 18.93 -10.25 10.99
C SER A 47 17.89 -9.42 11.74
N LEU A 48 16.78 -9.06 11.07
CA LEU A 48 15.78 -8.16 11.64
C LEU A 48 14.98 -8.85 12.75
N PRO A 49 14.87 -8.23 13.95
CA PRO A 49 13.98 -8.66 15.01
C PRO A 49 12.53 -8.20 14.75
N TRP A 50 11.57 -8.88 15.38
CA TRP A 50 10.13 -8.73 15.17
C TRP A 50 9.63 -7.29 15.28
N TYR A 51 10.11 -6.52 16.25
CA TYR A 51 9.64 -5.15 16.46
C TYR A 51 10.06 -4.22 15.32
N LEU A 52 11.29 -4.37 14.79
CA LEU A 52 11.72 -3.60 13.62
C LEU A 52 10.94 -3.99 12.38
N ILE A 53 10.63 -5.28 12.21
CA ILE A 53 9.77 -5.75 11.11
C ILE A 53 8.38 -5.11 11.22
N GLY A 54 7.76 -5.15 12.40
CA GLY A 54 6.41 -4.62 12.58
C GLY A 54 6.32 -3.11 12.41
N PHE A 55 7.26 -2.35 13.00
CA PHE A 55 7.33 -0.89 12.77
C PHE A 55 7.65 -0.57 11.32
N SER A 56 8.53 -1.33 10.68
CA SER A 56 8.83 -1.14 9.26
C SER A 56 7.57 -1.35 8.43
N LEU A 57 6.90 -2.51 8.55
CA LEU A 57 5.65 -2.81 7.85
C LEU A 57 4.60 -1.71 8.06
N PHE A 58 4.43 -1.24 9.30
CA PHE A 58 3.51 -0.15 9.62
C PHE A 58 3.90 1.16 8.93
N ALA A 59 5.14 1.62 9.09
CA ALA A 59 5.69 2.79 8.40
C ALA A 59 5.55 2.68 6.87
N SER A 60 5.58 1.45 6.36
CA SER A 60 5.29 1.04 4.99
C SER A 60 4.07 1.62 4.34
N ASN A 61 3.02 1.52 5.13
CA ASN A 61 1.71 1.92 4.76
C ASN A 61 1.44 3.39 5.10
N MET A 62 2.31 4.02 5.90
CA MET A 62 2.24 5.43 6.24
C MET A 62 3.01 6.29 5.22
N SER A 63 2.57 6.25 3.97
CA SER A 63 3.06 7.16 2.94
C SER A 63 2.30 8.49 2.96
N GLY A 64 2.87 9.53 2.36
CA GLY A 64 2.14 10.80 2.23
C GLY A 64 0.88 10.68 1.37
N SER A 65 0.84 9.75 0.40
CA SER A 65 -0.39 9.44 -0.35
C SER A 65 -1.44 8.74 0.50
N SER A 66 -1.05 7.89 1.46
CA SER A 66 -1.99 7.28 2.40
C SER A 66 -2.58 8.31 3.37
N PHE A 67 -1.81 9.31 3.80
CA PHE A 67 -2.32 10.42 4.62
C PHE A 67 -3.39 11.23 3.91
N VAL A 68 -3.09 11.67 2.69
CA VAL A 68 -4.03 12.42 1.85
C VAL A 68 -5.26 11.58 1.54
N GLY A 69 -5.06 10.34 1.04
CA GLY A 69 -6.13 9.46 0.61
C GLY A 69 -7.03 8.97 1.75
N LEU A 70 -6.48 8.39 2.83
CA LEU A 70 -7.32 7.82 3.91
C LEU A 70 -8.11 8.91 4.66
N MET A 71 -7.47 10.05 4.94
CA MET A 71 -8.16 11.14 5.62
C MET A 71 -9.21 11.79 4.71
N GLY A 72 -8.91 11.95 3.41
CA GLY A 72 -9.88 12.44 2.43
C GLY A 72 -11.03 11.47 2.22
N GLY A 73 -10.77 10.18 2.14
CA GLY A 73 -11.81 9.17 2.10
C GLY A 73 -12.69 9.18 3.36
N ALA A 74 -12.11 9.40 4.55
CA ALA A 74 -12.87 9.53 5.80
C ALA A 74 -13.69 10.83 5.87
N TYR A 75 -13.19 11.92 5.30
CA TYR A 75 -13.97 13.14 5.09
C TYR A 75 -15.21 12.88 4.21
N GLY A 76 -15.01 12.16 3.09
CA GLY A 76 -16.07 11.82 2.16
C GLY A 76 -17.08 10.83 2.73
N ASN A 77 -16.61 9.77 3.41
CA ASN A 77 -17.39 8.56 3.67
C ASN A 77 -17.43 8.10 5.14
N GLY A 78 -16.76 8.82 6.03
CA GLY A 78 -16.82 8.62 7.47
C GLY A 78 -16.08 7.38 7.98
N VAL A 79 -16.59 6.80 9.06
CA VAL A 79 -15.94 5.70 9.81
C VAL A 79 -15.81 4.43 8.96
N SER A 80 -16.68 4.23 7.95
CA SER A 80 -16.68 3.07 7.06
C SER A 80 -15.33 2.80 6.37
N ILE A 81 -14.49 3.83 6.16
CA ILE A 81 -13.10 3.73 5.66
C ILE A 81 -12.24 2.80 6.53
N PHE A 82 -12.52 2.74 7.84
CA PHE A 82 -11.78 1.90 8.77
C PHE A 82 -11.86 0.41 8.42
N ASN A 83 -12.83 -0.03 7.60
CA ASN A 83 -12.86 -1.39 7.05
C ASN A 83 -11.59 -1.79 6.32
N TYR A 84 -10.91 -0.86 5.65
CA TYR A 84 -9.63 -1.15 4.98
C TYR A 84 -8.45 -1.29 5.95
N GLU A 85 -8.59 -0.73 7.15
CA GLU A 85 -7.56 -0.70 8.18
C GLU A 85 -7.66 -1.92 9.10
N TRP A 86 -8.85 -2.22 9.64
CA TRP A 86 -8.98 -3.33 10.58
C TRP A 86 -8.93 -4.70 9.88
N THR A 87 -9.38 -4.81 8.63
CA THR A 87 -9.26 -6.06 7.85
C THR A 87 -7.80 -6.41 7.53
N ALA A 88 -6.89 -5.43 7.51
CA ALA A 88 -5.45 -5.67 7.41
C ALA A 88 -4.95 -6.59 8.53
N SER A 89 -5.48 -6.44 9.75
CA SER A 89 -5.16 -7.29 10.90
C SER A 89 -5.50 -8.75 10.62
N LEU A 90 -6.66 -9.02 10.02
CA LEU A 90 -7.06 -10.37 9.63
C LEU A 90 -6.12 -10.94 8.57
N VAL A 91 -5.81 -10.15 7.55
CA VAL A 91 -4.92 -10.57 6.47
C VAL A 91 -3.51 -10.85 7.01
N LEU A 92 -2.99 -10.03 7.92
CA LEU A 92 -1.67 -10.22 8.53
C LEU A 92 -1.60 -11.46 9.43
N ILE A 93 -2.69 -11.84 10.08
CA ILE A 93 -2.81 -13.14 10.76
C ILE A 93 -2.64 -14.28 9.75
N LEU A 94 -3.38 -14.21 8.64
CA LEU A 94 -3.32 -15.25 7.59
C LEU A 94 -1.93 -15.30 6.94
N PHE A 95 -1.31 -14.14 6.72
CA PHE A 95 0.05 -14.03 6.21
C PHE A 95 1.07 -14.67 7.14
N ALA A 96 1.08 -14.28 8.41
CA ALA A 96 2.03 -14.77 9.41
C ALA A 96 1.92 -16.30 9.56
N ILE A 97 0.69 -16.82 9.63
CA ILE A 97 0.47 -18.23 9.89
C ILE A 97 0.74 -19.07 8.65
N PHE A 98 0.18 -18.72 7.49
CA PHE A 98 0.12 -19.62 6.33
C PHE A 98 1.10 -19.28 5.20
N ILE A 99 1.34 -17.99 4.93
CA ILE A 99 2.06 -17.55 3.73
C ILE A 99 3.56 -17.40 4.02
N LEU A 100 3.89 -16.72 5.12
CA LEU A 100 5.26 -16.41 5.49
C LEU A 100 6.16 -17.64 5.64
N PRO A 101 5.71 -18.79 6.23
CA PRO A 101 6.52 -20.00 6.28
C PRO A 101 6.93 -20.50 4.89
N SER A 102 6.01 -20.54 3.94
CA SER A 102 6.30 -20.97 2.57
C SER A 102 7.24 -20.00 1.86
N PHE A 103 7.09 -18.68 2.05
CA PHE A 103 7.98 -17.69 1.46
C PHE A 103 9.42 -17.81 1.98
N LEU A 104 9.60 -17.98 3.29
CA LEU A 104 10.93 -18.14 3.89
C LEU A 104 11.57 -19.49 3.52
N ARG A 105 10.78 -20.57 3.39
CA ARG A 105 11.26 -21.87 2.89
C ARG A 105 11.73 -21.81 1.43
N ALA A 106 11.00 -21.08 0.59
CA ALA A 106 11.33 -20.90 -0.83
C ALA A 106 12.60 -20.06 -1.06
N LYS A 107 13.13 -19.39 -0.03
CA LYS A 107 14.33 -18.53 -0.09
C LYS A 107 14.29 -17.49 -1.22
N ILE A 108 13.09 -17.08 -1.61
CA ILE A 108 12.85 -16.08 -2.66
C ILE A 108 13.40 -14.71 -2.26
N SER A 109 13.80 -13.92 -3.25
CA SER A 109 14.16 -12.51 -3.06
C SER A 109 13.13 -11.54 -3.64
N THR A 110 12.17 -12.03 -4.43
CA THR A 110 11.03 -11.27 -4.94
C THR A 110 9.77 -12.11 -4.86
N VAL A 111 8.62 -11.47 -4.68
CA VAL A 111 7.32 -12.12 -4.65
C VAL A 111 6.99 -12.83 -5.97
N PRO A 112 7.25 -12.24 -7.17
CA PRO A 112 7.07 -12.95 -8.44
C PRO A 112 7.89 -14.25 -8.56
N MET A 113 9.07 -14.35 -7.93
CA MET A 113 9.85 -15.59 -7.93
C MET A 113 9.12 -16.73 -7.23
N PHE A 114 8.25 -16.46 -6.26
CA PHE A 114 7.40 -17.49 -5.68
C PHE A 114 6.52 -18.18 -6.72
N LEU A 115 5.99 -17.43 -7.70
CA LEU A 115 5.18 -18.01 -8.77
C LEU A 115 6.02 -18.84 -9.74
N GLU A 116 7.30 -18.54 -9.93
CA GLU A 116 8.18 -19.38 -10.75
C GLU A 116 8.46 -20.70 -10.05
N GLU A 117 8.84 -20.65 -8.76
CA GLU A 117 9.08 -21.83 -7.94
C GLU A 117 7.83 -22.69 -7.77
N ARG A 118 6.65 -22.06 -7.66
CA ARG A 118 5.38 -22.78 -7.51
C ARG A 118 4.82 -23.27 -8.83
N TYR A 119 4.99 -22.53 -9.91
CA TYR A 119 4.32 -22.77 -11.18
C TYR A 119 5.31 -22.76 -12.34
N ASP A 120 5.54 -21.60 -12.95
CA ASP A 120 6.45 -21.44 -14.08
C ASP A 120 6.86 -19.96 -14.30
N VAL A 121 7.85 -19.77 -15.17
CA VAL A 121 8.39 -18.45 -15.57
C VAL A 121 7.32 -17.55 -16.19
N ARG A 122 6.29 -18.10 -16.84
CA ARG A 122 5.23 -17.30 -17.50
C ARG A 122 4.36 -16.64 -16.45
N SER A 123 3.98 -17.36 -15.40
CA SER A 123 3.25 -16.80 -14.25
C SER A 123 4.05 -15.69 -13.56
N ARG A 124 5.36 -15.89 -13.34
CA ARG A 124 6.26 -14.83 -12.84
C ARG A 124 6.18 -13.57 -13.71
N ARG A 125 6.41 -13.69 -15.02
CA ARG A 125 6.41 -12.54 -15.94
C ARG A 125 5.06 -11.84 -16.02
N ALA A 126 3.95 -12.58 -16.01
CA ALA A 126 2.61 -12.00 -16.03
C ALA A 126 2.35 -11.14 -14.78
N PHE A 127 2.74 -11.64 -13.60
CA PHE A 127 2.63 -10.89 -12.36
C PHE A 127 3.59 -9.70 -12.29
N SER A 128 4.82 -9.84 -12.81
CA SER A 128 5.76 -8.72 -12.90
C SER A 128 5.24 -7.60 -13.82
N LEU A 129 4.61 -7.95 -14.94
CA LEU A 129 3.95 -6.97 -15.82
C LEU A 129 2.84 -6.22 -15.08
N PHE A 130 1.97 -6.94 -14.37
CA PHE A 130 0.95 -6.32 -13.52
C PHE A 130 1.58 -5.34 -12.52
N THR A 131 2.62 -5.76 -11.82
CA THR A 131 3.26 -4.95 -10.77
C THR A 131 3.87 -3.67 -11.36
N ILE A 132 4.49 -3.75 -12.54
CA ILE A 132 5.01 -2.56 -13.26
C ILE A 132 3.87 -1.61 -13.62
N LEU A 133 2.74 -2.12 -14.12
CA LEU A 133 1.58 -1.28 -14.44
C LEU A 133 0.99 -0.64 -13.18
N ALA A 134 0.85 -1.38 -12.09
CA ALA A 134 0.39 -0.84 -10.81
C ALA A 134 1.34 0.27 -10.30
N ILE A 135 2.66 0.08 -10.41
CA ILE A 135 3.63 1.11 -10.05
C ILE A 135 3.46 2.38 -10.92
N MET A 136 3.25 2.21 -12.22
CA MET A 136 3.11 3.34 -13.16
C MET A 136 1.82 4.13 -12.95
N PHE A 137 0.68 3.44 -12.92
CA PHE A 137 -0.64 4.07 -12.91
C PHE A 137 -1.12 4.39 -11.49
N ILE A 138 -0.80 3.57 -10.49
CA ILE A 138 -1.35 3.68 -9.14
C ILE A 138 -0.34 4.33 -8.21
N ASP A 139 0.80 3.68 -7.97
CA ASP A 139 1.72 4.11 -6.91
C ASP A 139 2.41 5.44 -7.26
N THR A 140 3.04 5.52 -8.43
CA THR A 140 3.81 6.71 -8.85
C THR A 140 2.88 7.90 -9.11
N ALA A 141 1.80 7.68 -9.88
CA ALA A 141 0.87 8.75 -10.20
C ALA A 141 0.12 9.25 -8.97
N GLY A 142 -0.33 8.35 -8.09
CA GLY A 142 -1.01 8.73 -6.85
C GLY A 142 -0.12 9.47 -5.86
N ALA A 143 1.14 9.05 -5.72
CA ALA A 143 2.11 9.77 -4.90
C ALA A 143 2.38 11.19 -5.45
N LEU A 144 2.54 11.32 -6.78
CA LEU A 144 2.69 12.62 -7.42
C LEU A 144 1.44 13.50 -7.29
N TYR A 145 0.25 12.93 -7.44
CA TYR A 145 -1.02 13.64 -7.24
C TYR A 145 -1.15 14.17 -5.81
N ALA A 146 -0.95 13.31 -4.79
CA ALA A 146 -1.02 13.70 -3.39
C ALA A 146 -0.04 14.83 -3.05
N GLY A 147 1.20 14.72 -3.54
CA GLY A 147 2.23 15.73 -3.28
C GLY A 147 1.99 17.02 -4.05
N GLY A 148 1.54 16.91 -5.30
CA GLY A 148 1.14 18.05 -6.12
C GLY A 148 -0.03 18.80 -5.51
N LEU A 149 -1.02 18.10 -4.96
CA LEU A 149 -2.15 18.69 -4.25
C LEU A 149 -1.66 19.52 -3.06
N VAL A 150 -0.85 18.93 -2.18
CA VAL A 150 -0.29 19.63 -1.01
C VAL A 150 0.54 20.85 -1.40
N ILE A 151 1.43 20.71 -2.39
CA ILE A 151 2.27 21.82 -2.88
C ILE A 151 1.39 22.94 -3.48
N SER A 152 0.36 22.59 -4.25
CA SER A 152 -0.53 23.56 -4.87
C SER A 152 -1.36 24.35 -3.84
N SER A 153 -1.83 23.69 -2.77
CA SER A 153 -2.59 24.33 -1.69
C SER A 153 -1.75 25.32 -0.86
N VAL A 154 -0.45 25.04 -0.73
CA VAL A 154 0.45 25.86 0.10
C VAL A 154 1.07 27.02 -0.67
N THR A 155 1.33 26.85 -1.97
CA THR A 155 1.99 27.90 -2.75
C THR A 155 1.01 28.93 -3.27
N GLY A 156 -0.25 28.56 -3.55
CA GLY A 156 -1.28 29.48 -4.05
C GLY A 156 -1.10 29.96 -5.49
N TYR A 157 0.14 29.97 -6.02
CA TYR A 157 0.46 30.33 -7.41
C TYR A 157 0.72 29.12 -8.33
N LEU A 158 1.00 27.92 -7.80
CA LEU A 158 1.14 26.71 -8.61
C LEU A 158 -0.21 26.00 -8.73
N ASN A 159 -0.65 25.76 -9.97
CA ASN A 159 -1.75 24.83 -10.20
C ASN A 159 -1.26 23.37 -10.03
N LEU A 160 -2.19 22.43 -9.88
CA LEU A 160 -1.89 21.01 -9.67
C LEU A 160 -0.89 20.45 -10.70
N TRP A 161 -1.07 20.75 -11.99
CA TRP A 161 -0.18 20.29 -13.07
C TRP A 161 1.27 20.75 -12.87
N THR A 162 1.46 22.04 -12.56
CA THR A 162 2.79 22.61 -12.31
C THR A 162 3.42 22.09 -11.01
N ALA A 163 2.62 21.93 -9.95
CA ALA A 163 3.07 21.37 -8.69
C ALA A 163 3.54 19.91 -8.85
N VAL A 164 2.75 19.09 -9.57
CA VAL A 164 3.12 17.71 -9.94
C VAL A 164 4.41 17.69 -10.75
N ALA A 165 4.55 18.54 -11.77
CA ALA A 165 5.73 18.59 -12.63
C ALA A 165 7.00 18.97 -11.85
N VAL A 166 6.92 19.95 -10.95
CA VAL A 166 8.03 20.36 -10.07
C VAL A 166 8.41 19.21 -9.14
N LEU A 167 7.43 18.57 -8.49
CA LEU A 167 7.69 17.43 -7.61
C LEU A 167 8.34 16.27 -8.36
N ALA A 168 7.81 15.93 -9.54
CA ALA A 168 8.35 14.86 -10.38
C ALA A 168 9.79 15.15 -10.84
N LEU A 169 10.10 16.41 -11.18
CA LEU A 169 11.45 16.81 -11.55
C LEU A 169 12.42 16.62 -10.38
N VAL A 170 12.08 17.16 -9.21
CA VAL A 170 12.95 17.09 -8.02
C VAL A 170 13.11 15.66 -7.54
N ALA A 171 12.00 14.90 -7.41
CA ALA A 171 12.02 13.50 -6.99
C ALA A 171 12.70 12.59 -8.02
N GLY A 172 12.50 12.85 -9.32
CA GLY A 172 13.10 12.07 -10.40
C GLY A 172 14.62 12.25 -10.45
N ILE A 173 15.12 13.48 -10.35
CA ILE A 173 16.56 13.76 -10.28
C ILE A 173 17.16 13.06 -9.05
N TYR A 174 16.52 13.21 -7.88
CA TYR A 174 16.97 12.57 -6.65
C TYR A 174 17.07 11.04 -6.79
N THR A 175 16.04 10.40 -7.34
CA THR A 175 15.96 8.94 -7.50
C THR A 175 16.99 8.42 -8.51
N ILE A 176 17.10 9.05 -9.68
CA ILE A 176 18.02 8.64 -10.75
C ILE A 176 19.49 8.75 -10.29
N LEU A 177 19.81 9.79 -9.52
CA LEU A 177 21.17 10.06 -9.03
C LEU A 177 21.51 9.27 -7.76
N GLY A 178 20.56 9.16 -6.82
CA GLY A 178 20.80 8.72 -5.45
C GLY A 178 21.06 7.22 -5.30
N GLY A 179 20.25 6.37 -5.92
CA GLY A 179 20.29 4.93 -5.66
C GLY A 179 19.89 4.58 -4.21
N LEU A 180 19.42 3.34 -4.03
CA LEU A 180 18.62 2.84 -2.89
C LEU A 180 19.21 3.03 -1.44
N SER A 181 20.42 3.59 -1.24
CA SER A 181 21.21 3.37 0.00
C SER A 181 20.97 4.39 1.08
N ALA A 182 20.59 5.59 0.69
CA ALA A 182 20.36 6.68 1.62
C ALA A 182 18.93 6.66 2.21
N VAL A 183 18.04 5.82 1.68
CA VAL A 183 16.58 6.01 1.78
C VAL A 183 15.97 5.35 3.04
N VAL A 184 16.41 4.15 3.40
CA VAL A 184 15.79 3.38 4.51
C VAL A 184 15.82 4.12 5.86
N VAL A 185 16.90 4.84 6.17
CA VAL A 185 17.01 5.56 7.44
C VAL A 185 16.16 6.83 7.44
N THR A 186 16.03 7.50 6.29
CA THR A 186 15.22 8.70 6.16
C THR A 186 13.73 8.37 6.26
N ASP A 187 13.31 7.21 5.76
CA ASP A 187 11.92 6.73 5.81
C ASP A 187 11.44 6.52 7.24
N THR A 188 12.31 5.99 8.11
CA THR A 188 11.96 5.71 9.51
C THR A 188 11.69 7.00 10.27
N VAL A 189 12.53 8.02 10.08
CA VAL A 189 12.37 9.33 10.72
C VAL A 189 11.08 10.00 10.25
N GLN A 190 10.81 9.95 8.93
CA GLN A 190 9.60 10.51 8.33
C GLN A 190 8.33 9.85 8.88
N ALA A 191 8.30 8.52 8.95
CA ALA A 191 7.14 7.79 9.46
C ALA A 191 6.82 8.15 10.91
N ILE A 192 7.83 8.21 11.79
CA ILE A 192 7.64 8.62 13.20
C ILE A 192 7.09 10.04 13.28
N LEU A 193 7.65 10.96 12.49
CA LEU A 193 7.22 12.36 12.48
C LEU A 193 5.76 12.48 12.02
N LEU A 194 5.38 11.76 10.96
CA LEU A 194 3.99 11.73 10.47
C LEU A 194 3.02 11.11 11.49
N ILE A 195 3.41 10.05 12.21
CA ILE A 195 2.58 9.47 13.29
C ILE A 195 2.34 10.49 14.40
N VAL A 196 3.40 11.18 14.84
CA VAL A 196 3.29 12.20 15.89
C VAL A 196 2.43 13.37 15.42
N ALA A 197 2.60 13.81 14.16
CA ALA A 197 1.78 14.84 13.56
C ALA A 197 0.30 14.43 13.50
N ALA A 198 0.02 13.19 13.07
CA ALA A 198 -1.33 12.64 13.01
C ALA A 198 -2.01 12.61 14.39
N ALA A 199 -1.30 12.13 15.40
CA ALA A 199 -1.78 12.11 16.78
C ALA A 199 -2.05 13.53 17.30
N ALA A 200 -1.15 14.47 17.02
CA ALA A 200 -1.34 15.86 17.39
C ALA A 200 -2.55 16.50 16.67
N LEU A 201 -2.76 16.23 15.37
CA LEU A 201 -3.94 16.70 14.64
C LEU A 201 -5.23 16.17 15.24
N PHE A 202 -5.25 14.88 15.60
CA PHE A 202 -6.41 14.29 16.26
C PHE A 202 -6.75 15.04 17.57
N TRP A 203 -5.78 15.25 18.45
CA TRP A 203 -6.02 15.91 19.73
C TRP A 203 -6.37 17.39 19.59
N LEU A 204 -5.68 18.13 18.72
CA LEU A 204 -5.96 19.54 18.46
C LEU A 204 -7.35 19.71 17.83
N GLY A 205 -7.67 18.88 16.84
CA GLY A 205 -8.97 18.90 16.19
C GLY A 205 -10.11 18.51 17.12
N LEU A 206 -9.89 17.50 17.99
CA LEU A 206 -10.86 17.10 19.00
C LEU A 206 -11.15 18.24 19.99
N ASN A 207 -10.11 19.00 20.38
CA ASN A 207 -10.27 20.16 21.25
C ASN A 207 -11.06 21.28 20.55
N GLU A 208 -10.80 21.53 19.26
CA GLU A 208 -11.47 22.58 18.48
C GLU A 208 -12.98 22.32 18.33
N ILE A 209 -13.38 21.06 18.14
CA ILE A 209 -14.81 20.70 18.04
C ILE A 209 -15.52 20.62 19.41
N GLY A 210 -14.80 20.83 20.52
CA GLY A 210 -15.38 20.78 21.87
C GLY A 210 -15.39 19.39 22.54
N GLY A 211 -14.58 18.44 22.06
CA GLY A 211 -14.35 17.14 22.69
C GLY A 211 -15.03 15.95 22.01
N TRP A 212 -14.82 14.75 22.58
CA TRP A 212 -15.30 13.47 22.02
C TRP A 212 -16.82 13.42 21.86
N GLN A 213 -17.56 14.01 22.78
CA GLN A 213 -19.02 14.04 22.75
C GLN A 213 -19.56 14.79 21.54
N GLN A 214 -18.78 15.71 20.97
CA GLN A 214 -19.16 16.49 19.80
C GLN A 214 -18.75 15.82 18.48
N LEU A 215 -17.94 14.77 18.49
CA LEU A 215 -17.36 14.20 17.27
C LEU A 215 -18.40 13.72 16.26
N PHE A 216 -19.48 13.11 16.73
CA PHE A 216 -20.54 12.57 15.87
C PHE A 216 -21.82 13.44 15.84
N VAL A 217 -21.82 14.56 16.57
CA VAL A 217 -22.96 15.50 16.55
C VAL A 217 -22.95 16.24 15.21
N ASP A 218 -24.12 16.30 14.56
CA ASP A 218 -24.35 16.90 13.23
C ASP A 218 -23.61 16.24 12.07
N ILE A 219 -23.02 15.06 12.28
CA ILE A 219 -22.47 14.22 11.22
C ILE A 219 -23.61 13.37 10.63
N PRO A 220 -23.76 13.25 9.29
CA PRO A 220 -24.76 12.37 8.70
C PRO A 220 -24.65 10.93 9.23
N GLU A 221 -25.77 10.30 9.59
CA GLU A 221 -25.83 8.96 10.18
C GLU A 221 -25.01 7.93 9.38
N ARG A 222 -25.11 7.95 8.04
CA ARG A 222 -24.31 7.14 7.11
C ARG A 222 -22.81 7.17 7.41
N LYS A 223 -22.25 8.32 7.79
CA LYS A 223 -20.80 8.50 8.03
C LYS A 223 -20.36 8.06 9.43
N GLN A 224 -21.30 7.71 10.31
CA GLN A 224 -21.02 7.30 11.69
C GLN A 224 -20.83 5.78 11.81
N HIS A 225 -21.42 5.01 10.91
CA HIS A 225 -21.42 3.55 10.96
C HIS A 225 -20.27 2.93 10.18
N LEU A 226 -19.76 1.81 10.71
CA LEU A 226 -18.72 1.03 10.04
C LEU A 226 -19.31 0.16 8.93
N PHE A 227 -20.49 -0.41 9.16
CA PHE A 227 -21.15 -1.29 8.19
C PHE A 227 -22.32 -0.57 7.51
N LEU A 228 -22.21 -0.39 6.20
CA LEU A 228 -23.20 0.30 5.39
C LEU A 228 -24.16 -0.69 4.71
N ALA A 229 -25.27 -0.17 4.20
CA ALA A 229 -26.31 -0.95 3.53
C ALA A 229 -25.78 -1.66 2.27
N ALA A 230 -26.53 -2.64 1.74
CA ALA A 230 -26.09 -3.46 0.61
C ALA A 230 -26.00 -2.67 -0.72
N ASP A 231 -26.69 -1.53 -0.77
CA ASP A 231 -26.86 -0.61 -1.88
C ASP A 231 -26.10 0.71 -1.68
N ASP A 232 -25.22 0.79 -0.68
CA ASP A 232 -24.40 1.99 -0.45
C ASP A 232 -23.36 2.20 -1.57
N ASP A 233 -23.22 3.44 -2.03
CA ASP A 233 -22.38 3.79 -3.17
C ASP A 233 -20.86 3.81 -2.86
N PHE A 234 -20.45 3.80 -1.59
CA PHE A 234 -19.03 3.83 -1.19
C PHE A 234 -18.49 2.47 -0.75
N LEU A 235 -19.20 1.78 0.14
CA LEU A 235 -18.77 0.49 0.64
C LEU A 235 -19.96 -0.35 1.12
N PRO A 236 -20.67 -1.02 0.19
CA PRO A 236 -21.74 -1.89 0.60
C PRO A 236 -21.17 -3.06 1.41
N TRP A 237 -21.89 -3.54 2.43
CA TRP A 237 -21.37 -4.62 3.28
C TRP A 237 -21.06 -5.91 2.48
N THR A 238 -21.76 -6.12 1.36
CA THR A 238 -21.51 -7.21 0.39
C THR A 238 -20.13 -7.11 -0.25
N GLY A 239 -19.57 -5.90 -0.31
CA GLY A 239 -18.24 -5.57 -0.81
C GLY A 239 -17.09 -5.76 0.19
N LEU A 240 -17.35 -6.07 1.46
CA LEU A 240 -16.27 -6.27 2.46
C LEU A 240 -15.30 -7.40 2.08
N TRP A 241 -15.79 -8.41 1.37
CA TRP A 241 -14.94 -9.46 0.79
C TRP A 241 -13.93 -8.92 -0.21
N GLY A 242 -14.33 -7.92 -1.02
CA GLY A 242 -13.42 -7.21 -1.92
C GLY A 242 -12.31 -6.50 -1.15
N VAL A 243 -12.65 -5.84 -0.04
CA VAL A 243 -11.66 -5.17 0.84
C VAL A 243 -10.62 -6.16 1.37
N ILE A 244 -11.06 -7.34 1.81
CA ILE A 244 -10.14 -8.40 2.28
C ILE A 244 -9.19 -8.84 1.16
N LEU A 245 -9.67 -8.98 -0.09
CA LEU A 245 -8.84 -9.36 -1.23
C LEU A 245 -7.79 -8.29 -1.58
N LEU A 246 -8.18 -7.01 -1.54
CA LEU A 246 -7.26 -5.89 -1.72
C LEU A 246 -6.20 -5.86 -0.62
N GLY A 247 -6.63 -6.10 0.63
CA GLY A 247 -5.72 -6.26 1.77
C GLY A 247 -4.76 -7.42 1.57
N PHE A 248 -5.23 -8.57 1.08
CA PHE A 248 -4.39 -9.73 0.75
C PHE A 248 -3.28 -9.35 -0.23
N TYR A 249 -3.61 -8.67 -1.31
CA TYR A 249 -2.58 -8.19 -2.21
C TYR A 249 -1.57 -7.30 -1.49
N TYR A 250 -2.04 -6.26 -0.80
CA TYR A 250 -1.15 -5.27 -0.20
C TYR A 250 -0.22 -5.89 0.86
N TRP A 251 -0.74 -6.74 1.76
CA TRP A 251 0.06 -7.25 2.89
C TRP A 251 0.84 -8.51 2.58
N THR A 252 0.40 -9.30 1.59
CA THR A 252 0.92 -10.66 1.41
C THR A 252 1.62 -10.88 0.08
N ILE A 253 1.34 -10.05 -0.94
CA ILE A 253 1.85 -10.25 -2.30
C ILE A 253 2.53 -8.97 -2.85
N ASN A 254 2.28 -7.81 -2.27
CA ASN A 254 2.93 -6.58 -2.67
C ASN A 254 4.43 -6.64 -2.36
N GLN A 255 5.23 -6.41 -3.40
CA GLN A 255 6.68 -6.53 -3.39
C GLN A 255 7.34 -5.68 -2.30
N PHE A 256 6.90 -4.43 -2.10
CA PHE A 256 7.52 -3.50 -1.15
C PHE A 256 7.29 -3.91 0.31
N VAL A 257 6.11 -4.46 0.58
CA VAL A 257 5.67 -4.83 1.93
C VAL A 257 6.32 -6.13 2.36
N VAL A 258 6.24 -7.16 1.50
CA VAL A 258 6.74 -8.52 1.82
C VAL A 258 8.26 -8.56 1.97
N GLN A 259 9.02 -7.73 1.26
CA GLN A 259 10.48 -7.71 1.35
C GLN A 259 11.01 -7.57 2.79
N ARG A 260 10.28 -6.90 3.67
CA ARG A 260 10.72 -6.66 5.06
C ARG A 260 10.59 -7.86 5.96
N THR A 261 9.60 -8.71 5.70
CA THR A 261 9.42 -9.97 6.43
C THR A 261 10.37 -11.04 5.90
N LEU A 262 10.80 -10.96 4.64
CA LEU A 262 11.89 -11.79 4.09
C LEU A 262 13.27 -11.49 4.72
N GLY A 263 13.46 -10.29 5.28
CA GLY A 263 14.64 -9.89 6.05
C GLY A 263 14.64 -10.36 7.52
N ALA A 264 13.63 -11.13 7.95
CA ALA A 264 13.54 -11.63 9.31
C ALA A 264 14.72 -12.54 9.67
N LYS A 265 15.16 -12.46 10.93
CA LYS A 265 16.20 -13.34 11.48
C LYS A 265 15.81 -14.81 11.43
N ASP A 266 14.56 -15.08 11.74
CA ASP A 266 13.96 -16.40 11.67
C ASP A 266 12.45 -16.27 11.45
N LEU A 267 11.78 -17.40 11.19
CA LEU A 267 10.34 -17.43 10.95
C LEU A 267 9.55 -16.83 12.12
N LYS A 268 9.99 -17.06 13.36
CA LYS A 268 9.29 -16.61 14.56
C LYS A 268 9.31 -15.08 14.67
N GLU A 269 10.46 -14.48 14.43
CA GLU A 269 10.62 -13.02 14.38
C GLU A 269 9.75 -12.40 13.28
N GLY A 270 9.71 -13.04 12.09
CA GLY A 270 8.86 -12.58 10.98
C GLY A 270 7.36 -12.68 11.30
N GLN A 271 6.92 -13.77 11.92
CA GLN A 271 5.53 -14.02 12.29
C GLN A 271 5.03 -13.01 13.33
N VAL A 272 5.78 -12.86 14.42
CA VAL A 272 5.43 -11.89 15.48
C VAL A 272 5.51 -10.46 14.94
N GLY A 273 6.47 -10.16 14.06
CA GLY A 273 6.58 -8.85 13.44
C GLY A 273 5.38 -8.50 12.56
N ALA A 274 4.90 -9.44 11.75
CA ALA A 274 3.68 -9.27 10.94
C ALA A 274 2.42 -9.10 11.80
N LEU A 275 2.27 -9.89 12.88
CA LEU A 275 1.16 -9.77 13.81
C LEU A 275 1.20 -8.44 14.60
N PHE A 276 2.39 -7.99 14.99
CA PHE A 276 2.57 -6.69 15.61
C PHE A 276 2.21 -5.55 14.65
N ALA A 277 2.57 -5.65 13.37
CA ALA A 277 2.12 -4.67 12.36
C ALA A 277 0.59 -4.62 12.25
N GLY A 278 -0.09 -5.77 12.31
CA GLY A 278 -1.56 -5.83 12.32
C GLY A 278 -2.15 -5.11 13.52
N PHE A 279 -1.56 -5.29 14.70
CA PHE A 279 -1.96 -4.54 15.90
C PHE A 279 -1.79 -3.02 15.73
N LEU A 280 -0.68 -2.58 15.12
CA LEU A 280 -0.41 -1.17 14.85
C LEU A 280 -1.38 -0.53 13.84
N LYS A 281 -2.13 -1.31 13.07
CA LYS A 281 -3.16 -0.78 12.16
C LYS A 281 -4.43 -0.32 12.88
N LEU A 282 -4.77 -0.90 14.04
CA LEU A 282 -6.00 -0.53 14.76
C LEU A 282 -6.02 0.95 15.21
N PRO A 283 -4.92 1.53 15.73
CA PRO A 283 -4.85 2.96 16.02
C PRO A 283 -5.10 3.91 14.85
N ASN A 284 -5.04 3.47 13.59
CA ASN A 284 -5.24 4.36 12.43
C ASN A 284 -6.64 4.98 12.38
N ILE A 285 -7.62 4.40 13.07
CA ILE A 285 -8.90 5.09 13.27
C ILE A 285 -8.70 6.46 13.93
N PHE A 286 -7.87 6.54 14.99
CA PHE A 286 -7.59 7.79 15.68
C PHE A 286 -6.61 8.68 14.91
N LEU A 287 -5.64 8.08 14.19
CA LEU A 287 -4.60 8.85 13.51
C LEU A 287 -5.04 9.43 12.17
N MET A 288 -5.97 8.79 11.46
CA MET A 288 -6.29 9.14 10.07
C MET A 288 -7.80 9.25 9.80
N VAL A 289 -8.60 8.31 10.32
CA VAL A 289 -10.05 8.27 10.03
C VAL A 289 -10.81 9.35 10.79
N LEU A 290 -10.69 9.40 12.12
CA LEU A 290 -11.38 10.40 12.94
C LEU A 290 -10.93 11.83 12.64
N PRO A 291 -9.64 12.11 12.38
CA PRO A 291 -9.25 13.42 11.86
C PRO A 291 -9.97 13.76 10.56
N GLY A 292 -10.22 12.82 9.64
CA GLY A 292 -11.02 13.09 8.44
C GLY A 292 -12.46 13.52 8.76
N LEU A 293 -13.09 12.94 9.78
CA LEU A 293 -14.39 13.39 10.29
C LEU A 293 -14.32 14.75 10.96
N ILE A 294 -13.24 15.03 11.70
CA ILE A 294 -13.03 16.36 12.30
C ILE A 294 -12.87 17.41 11.19
N ALA A 295 -12.14 17.10 10.11
CA ALA A 295 -12.03 17.96 8.93
C ALA A 295 -13.41 18.24 8.32
N LEU A 296 -14.26 17.22 8.20
CA LEU A 296 -15.63 17.38 7.69
C LEU A 296 -16.45 18.33 8.57
N LYS A 297 -16.30 18.24 9.89
CA LYS A 297 -17.04 19.09 10.83
C LYS A 297 -16.57 20.55 10.79
N LEU A 298 -15.27 20.77 10.74
CA LEU A 298 -14.68 22.11 10.76
C LEU A 298 -14.72 22.81 9.39
N TYR A 299 -14.63 22.03 8.31
CA TYR A 299 -14.48 22.52 6.93
C TYR A 299 -15.37 21.71 5.98
N PRO A 300 -16.72 21.81 6.03
CA PRO A 300 -17.63 20.92 5.29
C PRO A 300 -17.63 21.12 3.76
N ASP A 301 -17.12 22.24 3.26
CA ASP A 301 -17.22 22.66 1.85
C ASP A 301 -15.88 22.59 1.09
N LEU A 302 -15.03 21.59 1.39
CA LEU A 302 -13.81 21.37 0.63
C LEU A 302 -14.11 21.00 -0.84
N SER A 303 -13.32 21.55 -1.76
CA SER A 303 -13.48 21.31 -3.20
C SER A 303 -13.18 19.87 -3.62
N THR A 304 -12.35 19.17 -2.84
CA THR A 304 -12.12 17.73 -2.94
C THR A 304 -11.86 17.16 -1.55
N PRO A 305 -12.33 15.94 -1.24
CA PRO A 305 -12.06 15.28 0.03
C PRO A 305 -10.57 15.17 0.35
N ASP A 306 -9.70 15.03 -0.66
CA ASP A 306 -8.25 14.89 -0.47
C ASP A 306 -7.59 16.14 0.15
N LEU A 307 -8.29 17.28 0.21
CA LEU A 307 -7.84 18.47 0.94
C LEU A 307 -8.04 18.38 2.46
N ALA A 308 -8.72 17.36 2.99
CA ALA A 308 -9.01 17.24 4.42
C ALA A 308 -7.74 17.28 5.29
N PHE A 309 -6.72 16.50 4.91
CA PHE A 309 -5.44 16.47 5.61
C PHE A 309 -4.69 17.81 5.55
N PRO A 310 -4.40 18.40 4.37
CA PRO A 310 -3.70 19.68 4.32
C PRO A 310 -4.48 20.78 5.05
N THR A 311 -5.80 20.87 4.91
CA THR A 311 -6.60 21.88 5.62
C THR A 311 -6.48 21.76 7.13
N LEU A 312 -6.66 20.58 7.72
CA LEU A 312 -6.44 20.41 9.16
C LEU A 312 -5.01 20.73 9.58
N ALA A 313 -4.03 20.27 8.80
CA ALA A 313 -2.63 20.47 9.11
C ALA A 313 -2.24 21.94 9.12
N PHE A 314 -2.71 22.73 8.16
CA PHE A 314 -2.34 24.14 8.05
C PHE A 314 -3.17 25.06 8.94
N GLU A 315 -4.43 24.74 9.22
CA GLU A 315 -5.28 25.57 10.06
C GLU A 315 -5.01 25.36 11.55
N LEU A 316 -4.88 24.10 11.99
CA LEU A 316 -4.81 23.78 13.43
C LEU A 316 -3.38 23.77 14.00
N MET A 317 -2.36 23.50 13.18
CA MET A 317 -1.00 23.41 13.70
C MET A 317 -0.40 24.80 13.95
N PRO A 318 0.48 24.95 14.95
CA PRO A 318 1.17 26.21 15.19
C PRO A 318 2.26 26.48 14.13
N ILE A 319 2.64 27.74 14.01
CA ILE A 319 3.74 28.19 13.15
C ILE A 319 5.01 27.39 13.46
N GLY A 320 5.70 26.95 12.41
CA GLY A 320 6.89 26.12 12.45
C GLY A 320 6.59 24.63 12.43
N VAL A 321 5.55 24.17 13.12
CA VAL A 321 5.09 22.77 13.04
C VAL A 321 4.43 22.51 11.68
N ARG A 322 3.72 23.49 11.11
CA ARG A 322 3.19 23.45 9.73
C ARG A 322 4.29 23.14 8.72
N GLY A 323 5.38 23.91 8.75
CA GLY A 323 6.55 23.69 7.88
C GLY A 323 7.18 22.31 8.08
N LEU A 324 7.30 21.85 9.33
CA LEU A 324 7.84 20.51 9.62
C LEU A 324 6.98 19.38 9.05
N ILE A 325 5.65 19.46 9.21
CA ILE A 325 4.71 18.47 8.69
C ILE A 325 4.73 18.46 7.16
N MET A 326 4.73 19.63 6.53
CA MET A 326 4.85 19.75 5.07
C MET A 326 6.14 19.09 4.58
N ALA A 327 7.27 19.38 5.23
CA ALA A 327 8.56 18.82 4.86
C ALA A 327 8.56 17.28 5.01
N ALA A 328 8.01 16.77 6.11
CA ALA A 328 7.89 15.34 6.35
C ALA A 328 6.98 14.64 5.34
N LEU A 329 5.85 15.27 4.98
CA LEU A 329 4.92 14.73 3.99
C LEU A 329 5.55 14.66 2.60
N ILE A 330 6.15 15.76 2.12
CA ILE A 330 6.84 15.77 0.82
C ILE A 330 7.95 14.73 0.81
N ALA A 331 8.72 14.62 1.89
CA ALA A 331 9.79 13.64 1.98
C ALA A 331 9.27 12.19 2.00
N ALA A 332 8.15 11.92 2.66
CA ALA A 332 7.50 10.60 2.64
C ALA A 332 6.95 10.25 1.24
N ILE A 333 6.47 11.25 0.48
CA ILE A 333 6.04 11.07 -0.91
C ILE A 333 7.25 10.75 -1.80
N MET A 334 8.35 11.50 -1.64
CA MET A 334 9.60 11.24 -2.38
C MET A 334 10.17 9.85 -2.07
N SER A 335 10.11 9.41 -0.81
CA SER A 335 10.51 8.06 -0.40
C SER A 335 9.66 6.96 -1.07
N SER A 336 8.34 7.16 -1.13
CA SER A 336 7.43 6.22 -1.78
C SER A 336 7.70 6.15 -3.29
N LEU A 337 7.96 7.29 -3.93
CA LEU A 337 8.36 7.37 -5.33
C LEU A 337 9.67 6.64 -5.60
N ASP A 338 10.70 6.85 -4.78
CA ASP A 338 12.00 6.16 -4.92
C ASP A 338 11.83 4.64 -4.88
N SER A 339 11.11 4.15 -3.85
CA SER A 339 10.83 2.72 -3.69
C SER A 339 10.11 2.15 -4.91
N ALA A 340 9.03 2.79 -5.35
CA ALA A 340 8.21 2.37 -6.48
C ALA A 340 9.02 2.30 -7.78
N LEU A 341 9.74 3.38 -8.10
CA LEU A 341 10.55 3.49 -9.31
C LEU A 341 11.69 2.47 -9.34
N ASN A 342 12.37 2.27 -8.21
CA ASN A 342 13.43 1.29 -8.09
C ASN A 342 12.91 -0.15 -8.27
N SER A 343 11.70 -0.46 -7.80
CA SER A 343 11.11 -1.78 -8.03
C SER A 343 10.67 -1.97 -9.48
N ALA A 344 10.08 -0.97 -10.13
CA ALA A 344 9.78 -1.06 -11.56
C ALA A 344 11.06 -1.28 -12.39
N ALA A 345 12.13 -0.54 -12.09
CA ALA A 345 13.44 -0.72 -12.71
C ALA A 345 13.98 -2.14 -12.49
N THR A 346 13.89 -2.66 -11.26
CA THR A 346 14.34 -4.00 -10.91
C THR A 346 13.56 -5.07 -11.65
N LEU A 347 12.22 -4.99 -11.66
CA LEU A 347 11.35 -5.95 -12.35
C LEU A 347 11.61 -5.96 -13.86
N VAL A 348 11.72 -4.78 -14.50
CA VAL A 348 12.02 -4.70 -15.94
C VAL A 348 13.38 -5.33 -16.25
N VAL A 349 14.42 -4.99 -15.49
CA VAL A 349 15.77 -5.49 -15.76
C VAL A 349 15.88 -6.98 -15.46
N LYS A 350 15.39 -7.44 -14.31
CA LYS A 350 15.55 -8.83 -13.84
C LYS A 350 14.60 -9.82 -14.50
N ASP A 351 13.35 -9.44 -14.75
CA ASP A 351 12.33 -10.40 -15.20
C ASP A 351 12.15 -10.42 -16.72
N PHE A 352 12.52 -9.34 -17.41
CA PHE A 352 12.32 -9.20 -18.87
C PHE A 352 13.63 -9.06 -19.65
N ILE A 353 14.61 -8.29 -19.17
CA ILE A 353 15.85 -8.03 -19.91
C ILE A 353 16.89 -9.14 -19.70
N GLU A 354 17.24 -9.43 -18.46
CA GLU A 354 18.31 -10.41 -18.11
C GLU A 354 18.05 -11.83 -18.62
N PRO A 355 16.81 -12.35 -18.65
CA PRO A 355 16.53 -13.67 -19.21
C PRO A 355 16.75 -13.77 -20.72
N ILE A 356 16.72 -12.64 -21.44
CA ILE A 356 16.90 -12.58 -22.90
C ILE A 356 18.34 -12.23 -23.23
N TRP A 357 18.94 -11.29 -22.48
CA TRP A 357 20.28 -10.78 -22.71
C TRP A 357 21.13 -10.85 -21.44
N LYS A 358 22.31 -11.47 -21.54
CA LYS A 358 23.33 -11.38 -20.48
C LYS A 358 23.92 -9.97 -20.45
N VAL A 359 23.36 -9.12 -19.58
CA VAL A 359 23.78 -7.72 -19.44
C VAL A 359 24.78 -7.57 -18.29
N LYS A 360 25.91 -6.89 -18.54
CA LYS A 360 26.87 -6.54 -17.47
C LYS A 360 26.23 -5.59 -16.45
N GLU A 361 26.61 -5.69 -15.19
CA GLU A 361 26.08 -4.92 -14.07
C GLU A 361 25.98 -3.40 -14.33
N LYS A 362 27.04 -2.78 -14.90
CA LYS A 362 27.02 -1.34 -15.26
C LYS A 362 25.86 -0.99 -16.22
N ARG A 363 25.57 -1.85 -17.18
CA ARG A 363 24.49 -1.64 -18.15
C ARG A 363 23.12 -1.99 -17.55
N GLN A 364 23.04 -2.89 -16.57
CA GLN A 364 21.83 -3.13 -15.78
C GLN A 364 21.42 -1.87 -15.01
N VAL A 365 22.37 -1.24 -14.32
CA VAL A 365 22.12 0.03 -13.58
C VAL A 365 21.67 1.14 -14.53
N TRP A 366 22.32 1.28 -15.69
CA TRP A 366 21.93 2.29 -16.68
C TRP A 366 20.49 2.05 -17.21
N LEU A 367 20.14 0.80 -17.54
CA LEU A 367 18.79 0.44 -17.98
C LEU A 367 17.76 0.73 -16.89
N GLY A 368 18.08 0.41 -15.62
CA GLY A 368 17.21 0.72 -14.49
C GLY A 368 16.94 2.23 -14.36
N ARG A 369 17.96 3.07 -14.55
CA ARG A 369 17.80 4.54 -14.58
C ARG A 369 16.92 5.03 -15.73
N VAL A 370 17.03 4.42 -16.91
CA VAL A 370 16.17 4.73 -18.05
C VAL A 370 14.70 4.38 -17.74
N VAL A 371 14.45 3.19 -17.20
CA VAL A 371 13.10 2.77 -16.78
C VAL A 371 12.53 3.73 -15.73
N THR A 372 13.32 4.10 -14.73
CA THR A 372 12.95 5.07 -13.70
C THR A 372 12.52 6.40 -14.32
N GLY A 373 13.29 6.94 -15.25
CA GLY A 373 12.95 8.17 -15.96
C GLY A 373 11.63 8.06 -16.75
N ILE A 374 11.42 6.95 -17.45
CA ILE A 374 10.18 6.70 -18.21
C ILE A 374 8.97 6.65 -17.28
N VAL A 375 9.05 5.88 -16.19
CA VAL A 375 7.95 5.74 -15.21
C VAL A 375 7.66 7.08 -14.54
N MET A 376 8.69 7.86 -14.19
CA MET A 376 8.50 9.20 -13.59
C MET A 376 7.80 10.17 -14.55
N VAL A 377 8.26 10.25 -15.81
CA VAL A 377 7.62 11.12 -16.82
C VAL A 377 6.18 10.69 -17.05
N PHE A 378 5.93 9.38 -17.17
CA PHE A 378 4.57 8.85 -17.30
C PHE A 378 3.69 9.24 -16.11
N GLY A 379 4.16 9.01 -14.88
CA GLY A 379 3.45 9.35 -13.67
C GLY A 379 3.14 10.85 -13.57
N ALA A 380 4.08 11.71 -13.98
CA ALA A 380 3.88 13.17 -13.97
C ALA A 380 2.80 13.64 -14.95
N VAL A 381 2.73 13.02 -16.13
CA VAL A 381 1.68 13.31 -17.12
C VAL A 381 0.33 12.77 -16.69
N TYR A 382 0.31 11.58 -16.07
CA TYR A 382 -0.93 10.88 -15.72
C TYR A 382 -1.54 11.34 -14.39
N ALA A 383 -0.73 11.69 -13.39
CA ALA A 383 -1.17 12.03 -12.03
C ALA A 383 -2.31 13.05 -11.95
N PRO A 384 -2.32 14.15 -12.72
CA PRO A 384 -3.41 15.11 -12.66
C PRO A 384 -4.78 14.53 -13.08
N SER A 385 -4.81 13.48 -13.91
CA SER A 385 -6.06 12.80 -14.28
C SER A 385 -6.75 12.13 -13.09
N ILE A 386 -6.05 11.88 -11.98
CA ILE A 386 -6.65 11.33 -10.76
C ILE A 386 -7.68 12.30 -10.15
N SER A 387 -7.60 13.60 -10.46
CA SER A 387 -8.58 14.59 -10.00
C SER A 387 -10.00 14.39 -10.55
N SER A 388 -10.19 13.51 -11.54
CA SER A 388 -11.53 13.16 -12.04
C SER A 388 -12.25 12.14 -11.17
N PHE A 389 -11.55 11.51 -10.23
CA PHE A 389 -12.13 10.59 -9.26
C PHE A 389 -12.62 11.36 -8.02
N GLU A 390 -13.56 10.76 -7.28
CA GLU A 390 -14.10 11.34 -6.04
C GLU A 390 -13.00 11.66 -5.01
N SER A 391 -12.05 10.75 -4.85
CA SER A 391 -10.87 10.90 -3.99
C SER A 391 -9.73 10.02 -4.49
N LEU A 392 -8.51 10.34 -4.07
CA LEU A 392 -7.32 9.52 -4.28
C LEU A 392 -7.51 8.11 -3.73
N PHE A 393 -8.24 7.98 -2.61
CA PHE A 393 -8.55 6.69 -2.03
C PHE A 393 -9.48 5.86 -2.94
N SER A 394 -10.58 6.44 -3.41
CA SER A 394 -11.50 5.78 -4.34
C SER A 394 -10.78 5.35 -5.62
N TYR A 395 -9.84 6.17 -6.12
CA TYR A 395 -8.99 5.83 -7.26
C TYR A 395 -8.12 4.59 -7.02
N PHE A 396 -7.41 4.53 -5.88
CA PHE A 396 -6.58 3.38 -5.54
C PHE A 396 -7.38 2.09 -5.40
N GLN A 397 -8.48 2.14 -4.64
CA GLN A 397 -9.26 0.94 -4.36
C GLN A 397 -9.99 0.44 -5.61
N SER A 398 -10.56 1.34 -6.41
CA SER A 398 -11.24 0.96 -7.65
C SER A 398 -10.24 0.36 -8.65
N SER A 399 -9.10 1.01 -8.91
CA SER A 399 -8.09 0.53 -9.86
C SER A 399 -7.59 -0.88 -9.55
N LEU A 400 -7.38 -1.20 -8.26
CA LEU A 400 -6.92 -2.51 -7.84
C LEU A 400 -8.02 -3.59 -7.92
N SER A 401 -9.28 -3.22 -7.65
CA SER A 401 -10.39 -4.18 -7.49
C SER A 401 -10.71 -4.99 -8.75
N TYR A 402 -10.40 -4.47 -9.94
CA TYR A 402 -10.69 -5.19 -11.19
C TYR A 402 -9.62 -6.23 -11.55
N ILE A 403 -8.40 -6.13 -11.03
CA ILE A 403 -7.25 -6.93 -11.51
C ILE A 403 -6.72 -7.84 -10.42
N ILE A 404 -6.56 -7.31 -9.21
CA ILE A 404 -5.95 -8.00 -8.07
C ILE A 404 -6.60 -9.34 -7.70
N PRO A 405 -7.93 -9.48 -7.71
CA PRO A 405 -8.57 -10.68 -7.18
C PRO A 405 -8.15 -11.97 -7.89
N THR A 406 -7.95 -11.93 -9.21
CA THR A 406 -7.50 -13.12 -9.95
C THR A 406 -6.07 -13.52 -9.56
N ILE A 407 -5.22 -12.54 -9.26
CA ILE A 407 -3.83 -12.76 -8.83
C ILE A 407 -3.81 -13.33 -7.40
N VAL A 408 -4.59 -12.75 -6.49
CA VAL A 408 -4.72 -13.23 -5.10
C VAL A 408 -5.16 -14.69 -5.07
N VAL A 409 -6.11 -15.07 -5.93
CA VAL A 409 -6.56 -16.46 -6.09
C VAL A 409 -5.40 -17.38 -6.47
N VAL A 410 -4.55 -16.99 -7.41
CA VAL A 410 -3.40 -17.82 -7.85
C VAL A 410 -2.41 -18.08 -6.72
N TYR A 411 -2.14 -17.07 -5.88
CA TYR A 411 -1.26 -17.22 -4.72
C TYR A 411 -1.90 -18.06 -3.60
N ILE A 412 -3.12 -17.72 -3.19
CA ILE A 412 -3.81 -18.45 -2.11
C ILE A 412 -3.98 -19.91 -2.50
N LEU A 413 -4.54 -20.19 -3.67
CA LEU A 413 -4.75 -21.57 -4.10
C LEU A 413 -3.42 -22.31 -4.35
N GLY A 414 -2.37 -21.60 -4.79
CA GLY A 414 -1.04 -22.18 -4.94
C GLY A 414 -0.44 -22.69 -3.64
N LEU A 415 -0.77 -22.05 -2.51
CA LEU A 415 -0.32 -22.45 -1.19
C LEU A 415 -1.08 -23.63 -0.60
N PHE A 416 -2.34 -23.86 -0.99
CA PHE A 416 -3.19 -24.87 -0.36
C PHE A 416 -3.56 -26.05 -1.27
N VAL A 417 -3.48 -25.89 -2.59
CA VAL A 417 -3.95 -26.88 -3.56
C VAL A 417 -2.76 -27.38 -4.39
N PRO A 418 -2.24 -28.58 -4.12
CA PRO A 418 -0.98 -29.04 -4.74
C PRO A 418 -1.12 -29.33 -6.23
N TRP A 419 -2.27 -29.80 -6.70
CA TRP A 419 -2.44 -30.24 -8.09
C TRP A 419 -2.63 -29.09 -9.10
N LEU A 420 -2.77 -27.84 -8.65
CA LEU A 420 -2.88 -26.69 -9.55
C LEU A 420 -1.55 -26.42 -10.24
N ASN A 421 -1.61 -26.06 -11.53
CA ASN A 421 -0.45 -25.99 -12.42
C ASN A 421 -0.23 -24.59 -13.01
N GLY A 422 0.88 -24.41 -13.73
CA GLY A 422 1.26 -23.12 -14.29
C GLY A 422 0.38 -22.62 -15.43
N THR A 423 -0.28 -23.50 -16.19
CA THR A 423 -1.22 -23.08 -17.23
C THR A 423 -2.44 -22.40 -16.64
N GLY A 424 -3.03 -22.97 -15.58
CA GLY A 424 -4.13 -22.33 -14.85
C GLY A 424 -3.71 -21.00 -14.22
N ALA A 425 -2.54 -20.98 -13.58
CA ALA A 425 -2.02 -19.79 -12.91
C ALA A 425 -1.76 -18.64 -13.89
N PHE A 426 -1.05 -18.92 -14.99
CA PHE A 426 -0.75 -17.94 -16.03
C PHE A 426 -2.02 -17.31 -16.61
N TRP A 427 -2.98 -18.14 -17.03
CA TRP A 427 -4.21 -17.64 -17.65
C TRP A 427 -5.13 -16.92 -16.67
N ALA A 428 -5.17 -17.31 -15.40
CA ALA A 428 -5.93 -16.55 -14.39
C ALA A 428 -5.38 -15.12 -14.22
N ILE A 429 -4.06 -14.95 -14.20
CA ILE A 429 -3.42 -13.61 -14.14
C ILE A 429 -3.71 -12.83 -15.44
N VAL A 430 -3.51 -13.46 -16.61
CA VAL A 430 -3.75 -12.81 -17.91
C VAL A 430 -5.21 -12.39 -18.07
N VAL A 431 -6.17 -13.22 -17.65
CA VAL A 431 -7.60 -12.85 -17.64
C VAL A 431 -7.84 -11.65 -16.74
N GLY A 432 -7.22 -11.60 -15.55
CA GLY A 432 -7.28 -10.41 -14.68
C GLY A 432 -6.82 -9.13 -15.37
N LEU A 433 -5.75 -9.20 -16.16
CA LEU A 433 -5.22 -8.04 -16.89
C LEU A 433 -6.09 -7.67 -18.10
N VAL A 434 -6.37 -8.64 -18.96
CA VAL A 434 -7.05 -8.43 -20.25
C VAL A 434 -8.55 -8.15 -20.08
N VAL A 435 -9.17 -8.64 -19.00
CA VAL A 435 -10.58 -8.36 -18.69
C VAL A 435 -10.69 -7.23 -17.66
N GLY A 436 -9.87 -7.24 -16.61
CA GLY A 436 -9.96 -6.26 -15.53
C GLY A 436 -9.62 -4.84 -15.98
N ILE A 437 -8.57 -4.63 -16.78
CA ILE A 437 -8.19 -3.29 -17.25
C ILE A 437 -9.30 -2.67 -18.12
N PRO A 438 -9.84 -3.34 -19.15
CA PRO A 438 -10.97 -2.79 -19.90
C PRO A 438 -12.20 -2.55 -19.05
N LEU A 439 -12.55 -3.43 -18.11
CA LEU A 439 -13.69 -3.21 -17.22
C LEU A 439 -13.52 -1.95 -16.36
N PHE A 440 -12.33 -1.77 -15.78
CA PHE A 440 -11.99 -0.55 -15.05
C PHE A 440 -12.12 0.70 -15.94
N ILE A 441 -11.56 0.68 -17.15
CA ILE A 441 -11.65 1.83 -18.07
C ILE A 441 -13.11 2.11 -18.45
N LEU A 442 -13.86 1.09 -18.87
CA LEU A 442 -15.23 1.26 -19.35
C LEU A 442 -16.17 1.80 -18.27
N LYS A 443 -15.96 1.37 -17.02
CA LYS A 443 -16.83 1.73 -15.90
C LYS A 443 -16.36 2.96 -15.12
N GLU A 444 -15.10 2.98 -14.69
CA GLU A 444 -14.58 4.02 -13.81
C GLU A 444 -14.03 5.23 -14.57
N VAL A 445 -13.71 5.08 -15.87
CA VAL A 445 -13.06 6.15 -16.65
C VAL A 445 -13.96 6.71 -17.76
N THR A 446 -14.66 5.87 -18.54
CA THR A 446 -15.26 6.32 -19.81
C THR A 446 -16.79 6.41 -19.86
N SER A 447 -17.53 6.26 -18.75
CA SER A 447 -19.01 6.26 -18.67
C SER A 447 -19.77 5.26 -19.58
N VAL A 448 -19.07 4.59 -20.50
CA VAL A 448 -19.60 3.63 -21.48
C VAL A 448 -20.38 2.50 -20.79
N TRP A 449 -19.96 2.06 -19.60
CA TRP A 449 -20.70 1.08 -18.82
C TRP A 449 -22.15 1.52 -18.55
N ALA A 450 -22.33 2.76 -18.11
CA ALA A 450 -23.64 3.34 -17.85
C ALA A 450 -24.41 3.58 -19.16
N ASP A 451 -23.73 4.07 -20.21
CA ASP A 451 -24.34 4.30 -21.52
C ASP A 451 -24.88 3.03 -22.18
N TRP A 452 -24.28 1.88 -21.87
CA TRP A 452 -24.76 0.55 -22.29
C TRP A 452 -25.93 0.02 -21.46
N GLY A 453 -26.38 0.76 -20.44
CA GLY A 453 -27.48 0.37 -19.56
C GLY A 453 -27.15 -0.82 -18.66
N LEU A 454 -25.86 -1.05 -18.39
CA LEU A 454 -25.42 -2.13 -17.50
C LEU A 454 -25.70 -1.78 -16.03
N PRO A 455 -25.97 -2.79 -15.17
CA PRO A 455 -26.26 -2.55 -13.77
C PRO A 455 -25.07 -1.90 -13.07
N GLU A 456 -25.35 -1.00 -12.13
CA GLU A 456 -24.34 -0.41 -11.28
C GLU A 456 -23.80 -1.48 -10.31
N ILE A 457 -22.49 -1.72 -10.38
CA ILE A 457 -21.81 -2.70 -9.54
C ILE A 457 -20.68 -1.99 -8.81
N HIS A 458 -20.74 -1.93 -7.49
CA HIS A 458 -19.66 -1.33 -6.72
C HIS A 458 -18.32 -2.05 -6.96
N TYR A 459 -17.20 -1.33 -7.04
CA TYR A 459 -15.91 -1.91 -7.42
C TYR A 459 -15.45 -3.02 -6.46
N THR A 460 -15.79 -2.95 -5.17
CA THR A 460 -15.48 -4.03 -4.21
C THR A 460 -16.34 -5.29 -4.40
N VAL A 461 -17.55 -5.15 -4.94
CA VAL A 461 -18.38 -6.29 -5.36
C VAL A 461 -17.81 -6.88 -6.64
N MET A 462 -17.40 -6.03 -7.59
CA MET A 462 -16.67 -6.46 -8.80
C MET A 462 -15.41 -7.26 -8.45
N SER A 463 -14.72 -6.89 -7.38
CA SER A 463 -13.58 -7.66 -6.89
C SER A 463 -13.93 -9.12 -6.57
N SER A 464 -15.11 -9.36 -5.98
CA SER A 464 -15.58 -10.72 -5.69
C SER A 464 -15.96 -11.49 -6.96
N ILE A 465 -16.51 -10.79 -7.97
CA ILE A 465 -16.79 -11.36 -9.29
C ILE A 465 -15.48 -11.77 -9.99
N MET A 466 -14.49 -10.88 -10.00
CA MET A 466 -13.18 -11.17 -10.58
C MET A 466 -12.46 -12.30 -9.84
N MET A 467 -12.62 -12.41 -8.51
CA MET A 467 -12.13 -13.56 -7.75
C MET A 467 -12.77 -14.86 -8.27
N PHE A 468 -14.09 -14.89 -8.42
CA PHE A 468 -14.80 -16.08 -8.92
C PHE A 468 -14.32 -16.47 -10.32
N ILE A 469 -14.17 -15.51 -11.23
CA ILE A 469 -13.61 -15.74 -12.57
C ILE A 469 -12.20 -16.33 -12.45
N GLY A 470 -11.35 -15.76 -11.59
CA GLY A 470 -10.00 -16.27 -11.33
C GLY A 470 -9.99 -17.71 -10.83
N ILE A 471 -10.90 -18.07 -9.92
CA ILE A 471 -11.05 -19.44 -9.39
C ILE A 471 -11.45 -20.39 -10.53
N VAL A 472 -12.48 -20.04 -11.31
CA VAL A 472 -12.97 -20.87 -12.41
C VAL A 472 -11.88 -21.09 -13.45
N VAL A 473 -11.15 -20.04 -13.85
CA VAL A 473 -10.07 -20.14 -14.83
C VAL A 473 -8.91 -20.98 -14.28
N HIS A 474 -8.47 -20.71 -13.05
CA HIS A 474 -7.32 -21.42 -12.47
C HIS A 474 -7.61 -22.91 -12.27
N PHE A 475 -8.74 -23.25 -11.64
CA PHE A 475 -9.15 -24.64 -11.43
C PHE A 475 -9.48 -25.34 -12.75
N GLY A 476 -10.27 -24.70 -13.62
CA GLY A 476 -10.74 -25.29 -14.87
C GLY A 476 -9.59 -25.64 -15.80
N LEU A 477 -8.67 -24.70 -16.03
CA LEU A 477 -7.52 -24.95 -16.89
C LEU A 477 -6.50 -25.88 -16.25
N SER A 478 -6.29 -25.81 -14.93
CA SER A 478 -5.43 -26.78 -14.23
C SER A 478 -5.98 -28.21 -14.33
N ALA A 479 -7.31 -28.37 -14.29
CA ALA A 479 -7.95 -29.68 -14.39
C ALA A 479 -7.86 -30.25 -15.82
N LEU A 480 -8.05 -29.39 -16.83
CA LEU A 480 -7.94 -29.76 -18.24
C LEU A 480 -6.51 -30.06 -18.69
N THR A 481 -5.53 -29.42 -18.05
CA THR A 481 -4.10 -29.55 -18.40
C THR A 481 -3.29 -30.25 -17.32
N ARG A 482 -3.94 -31.14 -16.55
CA ARG A 482 -3.36 -31.76 -15.36
C ARG A 482 -2.01 -32.39 -15.67
N GLN A 483 -1.01 -32.01 -14.86
CA GLN A 483 0.35 -32.55 -14.90
C GLN A 483 0.62 -33.28 -13.58
N ASP A 484 1.58 -34.21 -13.59
CA ASP A 484 2.03 -34.86 -12.36
C ASP A 484 2.70 -33.82 -11.45
N THR A 485 2.40 -33.90 -10.15
CA THR A 485 2.86 -32.91 -9.17
C THR A 485 4.29 -33.23 -8.76
N ASP A 486 5.23 -32.35 -9.09
CA ASP A 486 6.64 -32.49 -8.74
C ASP A 486 6.85 -32.50 -7.21
N GLU A 487 7.80 -33.30 -6.72
CA GLU A 487 8.08 -33.42 -5.28
C GLU A 487 8.55 -32.10 -4.68
N ASP A 488 9.32 -31.29 -5.43
CA ASP A 488 9.83 -30.00 -4.97
C ASP A 488 8.71 -28.97 -4.71
N THR A 489 7.64 -29.00 -5.52
CA THR A 489 6.47 -28.11 -5.33
C THR A 489 5.65 -28.45 -4.09
N ARG A 490 5.70 -29.71 -3.60
CA ARG A 490 4.98 -30.13 -2.38
C ARG A 490 5.52 -29.46 -1.12
N ASN A 491 6.80 -29.09 -1.11
CA ASN A 491 7.44 -28.42 0.02
C ASN A 491 6.99 -26.95 0.18
N LEU A 492 6.39 -26.37 -0.87
CA LEU A 492 5.84 -25.01 -0.86
C LEU A 492 4.36 -24.95 -0.47
N VAL A 493 3.68 -26.09 -0.51
CA VAL A 493 2.25 -26.24 -0.18
C VAL A 493 2.10 -26.52 1.31
N TRP A 494 1.10 -25.89 1.90
CA TRP A 494 0.75 -26.08 3.30
C TRP A 494 0.32 -27.52 3.57
N SER A 495 0.92 -28.16 4.57
CA SER A 495 0.63 -29.57 4.90
C SER A 495 -0.25 -29.73 6.15
N ARG A 496 -0.92 -30.88 6.24
CA ARG A 496 -1.71 -31.25 7.43
C ARG A 496 -0.82 -31.40 8.68
N GLU A 497 0.40 -31.90 8.52
CA GLU A 497 1.36 -32.03 9.61
C GLU A 497 1.82 -30.66 10.14
N GLU A 498 2.07 -29.72 9.23
CA GLU A 498 2.40 -28.33 9.58
C GLU A 498 1.24 -27.66 10.33
N SER A 499 0.00 -27.86 9.87
CA SER A 499 -1.20 -27.39 10.58
C SER A 499 -1.28 -27.93 12.01
N ALA A 500 -1.05 -29.24 12.18
CA ALA A 500 -1.08 -29.87 13.50
C ALA A 500 0.02 -29.27 14.41
N LYS A 501 1.25 -29.12 13.92
CA LYS A 501 2.34 -28.52 14.69
C LYS A 501 2.03 -27.07 15.10
N VAL A 502 1.45 -26.29 14.19
CA VAL A 502 1.14 -24.87 14.40
C VAL A 502 0.08 -24.66 15.46
N PHE A 503 -1.02 -25.42 15.43
CA PHE A 503 -2.18 -25.18 16.30
C PHE A 503 -2.23 -26.02 17.57
N THR A 504 -1.39 -27.05 17.71
CA THR A 504 -1.38 -27.93 18.92
C THR A 504 -0.22 -27.67 19.87
N LYS A 505 0.81 -26.94 19.45
CA LYS A 505 2.01 -26.70 20.27
C LYS A 505 2.31 -25.21 20.37
N TRP A 506 2.37 -24.72 21.59
CA TRP A 506 2.89 -23.37 21.86
C TRP A 506 4.41 -23.33 21.76
N GLU A 507 4.90 -22.24 21.21
CA GLU A 507 6.32 -21.98 21.03
C GLU A 507 6.89 -21.18 22.20
N LYS A 508 7.99 -21.65 22.78
CA LYS A 508 8.70 -20.92 23.83
C LYS A 508 9.75 -19.97 23.24
N PRO A 509 9.96 -18.75 23.80
CA PRO A 509 9.16 -18.13 24.86
C PRO A 509 7.76 -17.72 24.36
N LEU A 510 6.77 -17.74 25.27
CA LEU A 510 5.35 -17.53 24.96
C LEU A 510 5.05 -16.14 24.38
N TRP A 511 5.80 -15.11 24.74
CA TRP A 511 5.65 -13.77 24.16
C TRP A 511 6.07 -13.69 22.69
N LYS A 512 6.63 -14.76 22.12
CA LYS A 512 6.87 -14.88 20.67
C LYS A 512 5.93 -15.91 20.03
N ASP A 513 4.98 -16.47 20.77
CA ASP A 513 4.06 -17.45 20.23
C ASP A 513 3.08 -16.80 19.25
N ARG A 514 3.10 -17.26 18.00
CA ARG A 514 2.24 -16.73 16.94
C ARG A 514 0.75 -16.90 17.22
N THR A 515 0.33 -17.97 17.90
CA THR A 515 -1.10 -18.27 18.14
C THR A 515 -1.65 -17.37 19.23
N LEU A 516 -0.85 -17.08 20.26
CA LEU A 516 -1.20 -16.10 21.29
C LEU A 516 -1.27 -14.68 20.71
N TRP A 517 -0.29 -14.28 19.89
CA TRP A 517 -0.34 -12.98 19.20
C TRP A 517 -1.52 -12.87 18.24
N ALA A 518 -1.83 -13.92 17.48
CA ALA A 518 -3.00 -13.94 16.60
C ALA A 518 -4.31 -13.86 17.40
N GLY A 519 -4.41 -14.59 18.52
CA GLY A 519 -5.58 -14.52 19.41
C GLY A 519 -5.77 -13.14 20.02
N PHE A 520 -4.69 -12.53 20.52
CA PHE A 520 -4.70 -11.16 21.04
C PHE A 520 -5.13 -10.15 19.97
N LEU A 521 -4.54 -10.23 18.77
CA LEU A 521 -4.88 -9.35 17.66
C LEU A 521 -6.34 -9.51 17.23
N THR A 522 -6.87 -10.73 17.17
CA THR A 522 -8.28 -10.99 16.87
C THR A 522 -9.19 -10.34 17.91
N VAL A 523 -8.91 -10.51 19.21
CA VAL A 523 -9.70 -9.91 20.29
C VAL A 523 -9.66 -8.38 20.22
N ALA A 524 -8.46 -7.79 20.00
CA ALA A 524 -8.32 -6.36 19.84
C ALA A 524 -9.11 -5.84 18.63
N THR A 525 -9.00 -6.54 17.49
CA THR A 525 -9.71 -6.17 16.25
C THR A 525 -11.22 -6.21 16.46
N VAL A 526 -11.75 -7.28 17.06
CA VAL A 526 -13.18 -7.41 17.38
C VAL A 526 -13.63 -6.31 18.34
N GLY A 527 -12.82 -5.98 19.34
CA GLY A 527 -13.12 -4.87 20.27
C GLY A 527 -13.26 -3.52 19.56
N PHE A 528 -12.35 -3.20 18.64
CA PHE A 528 -12.43 -1.99 17.83
C PHE A 528 -13.64 -2.00 16.88
N VAL A 529 -13.89 -3.11 16.19
CA VAL A 529 -15.04 -3.25 15.30
C VAL A 529 -16.35 -3.08 16.06
N ILE A 530 -16.51 -3.70 17.23
CA ILE A 530 -17.73 -3.57 18.06
C ILE A 530 -17.90 -2.14 18.56
N TRP A 531 -16.82 -1.46 18.95
CA TRP A 531 -16.91 -0.09 19.45
C TRP A 531 -17.37 0.89 18.38
N PHE A 532 -16.93 0.70 17.13
CA PHE A 532 -17.24 1.61 16.02
C PHE A 532 -18.29 1.07 15.03
N ALA A 533 -18.97 -0.03 15.35
CA ALA A 533 -19.92 -0.72 14.48
C ALA A 533 -21.09 0.16 14.02
#